data_AF-A0A2C6E6X9-F1
#
_entry.id   AF-A0A2C6E6X9-F1
#
_cell.length_a   1.000
_cell.length_b   1.000
_cell.length_c   1.000
_cell.angle_alpha   90.00
_cell.angle_beta   90.00
_cell.angle_gamma   90.00
#
_symmetry.space_group_name_H-M   'P 1'
#
loop_
_entity.id
_entity.type
_entity.pdbx_description
1 polymer ?
#
loop_
_entity_poly.entity_id
_entity_poly.type
_entity_poly.pdbx_seq_one_letter_code
_entity_poly.pdbx_strand_id
1 'polypeptide(L)'
;MLPIKDQDLSKTQRLISNIVHHAVEQANFTIRLLNQRSTVHMLMQCEDTLTDLLPIIEMISEEHAEFSPIYDQMKTALNAAQMGGEPLPIEQVEEAI
;
A
#
# COMPACT_ATOMS: atom_id res chain seq x y z
N MET A 1 15.95 -12.65 30.09
CA MET A 1 15.14 -12.60 28.85
C MET A 1 13.70 -12.91 29.24
N LEU A 2 12.76 -11.99 28.96
CA LEU A 2 11.35 -12.14 29.32
C LEU A 2 10.57 -12.56 28.05
N PRO A 3 10.30 -13.87 27.86
CA PRO A 3 9.75 -14.40 26.61
C PRO A 3 8.37 -13.84 26.24
N ILE A 4 7.63 -13.28 27.22
CA ILE A 4 6.31 -12.68 27.03
C ILE A 4 6.39 -11.40 26.19
N LYS A 5 7.42 -10.56 26.39
CA LYS A 5 7.56 -9.28 25.69
C LYS A 5 7.97 -9.45 24.23
N ASP A 6 8.84 -10.44 23.96
CA ASP A 6 9.31 -10.75 22.60
C ASP A 6 8.19 -11.37 21.74
N GLN A 7 7.30 -12.17 22.35
CA GLN A 7 6.15 -12.75 21.65
C GLN A 7 5.14 -11.68 21.21
N ASP A 8 4.88 -10.66 22.02
CA ASP A 8 3.94 -9.58 21.67
C ASP A 8 4.49 -8.65 20.60
N LEU A 9 5.80 -8.34 20.62
CA LEU A 9 6.48 -7.63 19.53
C LEU A 9 6.33 -8.35 18.18
N SER A 10 6.52 -9.68 18.16
CA SER A 10 6.39 -10.47 16.94
C SER A 10 4.96 -10.47 16.36
N LYS A 11 3.94 -10.44 17.22
CA LYS A 11 2.53 -10.38 16.78
C LYS A 11 2.18 -9.02 16.19
N THR A 12 2.67 -7.95 16.80
CA THR A 12 2.47 -6.58 16.30
C THR A 12 3.14 -6.40 14.94
N GLN A 13 4.40 -6.83 14.78
CA GLN A 13 5.10 -6.79 13.49
C GLN A 13 4.35 -7.57 12.40
N ARG A 14 3.85 -8.77 12.72
CA ARG A 14 3.04 -9.56 11.78
C ARG A 14 1.73 -8.87 11.41
N LEU A 15 1.06 -8.22 12.37
CA LEU A 15 -0.16 -7.47 12.10
C LEU A 15 0.12 -6.30 11.14
N ILE A 16 1.20 -5.56 11.35
CA ILE A 16 1.59 -4.43 10.50
C ILE A 16 1.89 -4.91 9.08
N SER A 17 2.69 -5.97 8.94
CA SER A 17 2.97 -6.59 7.64
C SER A 17 1.70 -7.01 6.91
N ASN A 18 0.74 -7.64 7.61
CA ASN A 18 -0.56 -8.01 7.01
C ASN A 18 -1.40 -6.80 6.57
N ILE A 19 -1.39 -5.71 7.35
CA ILE A 19 -2.11 -4.47 6.99
C ILE A 19 -1.52 -3.89 5.71
N VAL A 20 -0.19 -3.77 5.64
CA VAL A 20 0.50 -3.25 4.46
C VAL A 20 0.24 -4.15 3.25
N HIS A 21 0.34 -5.48 3.43
CA HIS A 21 0.05 -6.45 2.36
C HIS A 21 -1.35 -6.25 1.78
N HIS A 22 -2.39 -6.17 2.63
CA HIS A 22 -3.76 -5.99 2.17
C HIS A 22 -4.00 -4.62 1.53
N ALA A 23 -3.36 -3.55 2.01
CA ALA A 23 -3.45 -2.24 1.35
C ALA A 23 -2.84 -2.29 -0.06
N VAL A 24 -1.69 -2.95 -0.23
CA VAL A 24 -1.06 -3.16 -1.54
C VAL A 24 -1.96 -4.00 -2.46
N GLU A 25 -2.58 -5.06 -1.96
CA GLU A 25 -3.52 -5.87 -2.74
C GLU A 25 -4.72 -5.05 -3.25
N GLN A 26 -5.32 -4.23 -2.39
CA GLN A 26 -6.46 -3.38 -2.74
C GLN A 26 -6.09 -2.31 -3.77
N ALA A 27 -4.97 -1.61 -3.55
CA ALA A 27 -4.45 -0.64 -4.50
C ALA A 27 -4.15 -1.28 -5.87
N ASN A 28 -3.47 -2.42 -5.88
CA ASN A 28 -3.14 -3.13 -7.10
C ASN A 28 -4.37 -3.67 -7.83
N PHE A 29 -5.41 -4.08 -7.09
CA PHE A 29 -6.67 -4.51 -7.68
C PHE A 29 -7.32 -3.38 -8.48
N THR A 30 -7.45 -2.20 -7.88
CA THR A 30 -8.10 -1.05 -8.54
C THR A 30 -7.25 -0.47 -9.68
N ILE A 31 -5.92 -0.42 -9.53
CA ILE A 31 -4.99 -0.02 -10.60
C ILE A 31 -5.12 -0.95 -11.81
N ARG A 32 -5.17 -2.27 -11.58
CA ARG A 32 -5.35 -3.25 -12.65
C ARG A 32 -6.71 -3.12 -13.33
N LEU A 33 -7.77 -2.85 -12.57
CA LEU A 33 -9.10 -2.62 -13.14
C LEU A 33 -9.11 -1.38 -14.04
N LEU A 34 -8.52 -0.27 -13.59
CA LEU A 34 -8.37 0.94 -14.38
C LEU A 34 -7.56 0.69 -15.66
N ASN A 35 -6.41 0.03 -15.55
CA ASN A 35 -5.53 -0.27 -16.69
C ASN A 35 -6.17 -1.25 -17.70
N GLN A 36 -7.06 -2.14 -17.25
CA GLN A 36 -7.82 -3.02 -18.13
C GLN A 36 -9.04 -2.33 -18.76
N ARG A 37 -9.67 -1.40 -18.04
CA ARG A 37 -10.92 -0.73 -18.43
C ARG A 37 -10.91 0.72 -17.97
N SER A 38 -10.31 1.58 -18.81
CA SER A 38 -10.20 3.02 -18.52
C SER A 38 -11.54 3.73 -18.70
N THR A 39 -12.38 3.68 -17.66
CA THR A 39 -13.64 4.41 -17.56
C THR A 39 -13.55 5.39 -16.38
N VAL A 40 -14.32 6.48 -16.43
CA VAL A 40 -14.37 7.47 -15.34
C VAL A 40 -14.68 6.82 -13.99
N HIS A 41 -15.57 5.82 -13.96
CA HIS A 41 -15.90 5.11 -12.72
C HIS A 41 -14.70 4.35 -12.15
N MET A 42 -13.92 3.67 -12.99
CA MET A 42 -12.71 2.95 -12.55
C MET A 42 -11.61 3.92 -12.11
N LEU A 43 -11.52 5.09 -12.76
CA LEU A 43 -10.60 6.15 -12.34
C LEU A 43 -10.95 6.66 -10.93
N MET A 44 -12.22 7.01 -10.71
CA MET A 44 -12.71 7.43 -9.38
C MET A 44 -12.47 6.35 -8.33
N GLN A 45 -12.77 5.08 -8.63
CA GLN A 45 -12.52 3.97 -7.71
C GLN A 45 -11.03 3.81 -7.38
N CYS A 46 -10.14 4.03 -8.36
CA CYS A 46 -8.70 3.99 -8.18
C CYS A 46 -8.22 5.14 -7.30
N GLU A 47 -8.67 6.36 -7.58
CA GLU A 47 -8.35 7.56 -6.80
C GLU A 47 -8.85 7.45 -5.35
N ASP A 48 -10.10 7.04 -5.15
CA ASP A 48 -10.71 6.89 -3.81
C ASP A 48 -9.92 5.86 -2.98
N THR A 49 -9.65 4.68 -3.55
CA THR A 49 -8.91 3.61 -2.85
C THR A 49 -7.49 4.06 -2.49
N LEU A 50 -6.77 4.71 -3.41
CA LEU A 50 -5.42 5.19 -3.14
C LEU A 50 -5.43 6.34 -2.12
N THR A 51 -6.41 7.23 -2.17
CA THR A 51 -6.58 8.34 -1.22
C THR A 51 -6.87 7.82 0.20
N ASP A 52 -7.68 6.76 0.32
CA ASP A 52 -8.01 6.17 1.62
C ASP A 52 -6.84 5.39 2.23
N LEU A 53 -6.07 4.68 1.41
CA LEU A 53 -4.98 3.82 1.89
C LEU A 53 -3.67 4.58 2.14
N LEU A 54 -3.39 5.65 1.40
CA LEU A 54 -2.11 6.37 1.48
C LEU A 54 -1.80 6.88 2.91
N PRO A 55 -2.74 7.48 3.67
CA PRO A 55 -2.48 7.91 5.05
C PRO A 55 -2.15 6.75 6.00
N ILE A 56 -2.75 5.56 5.77
CA ILE A 56 -2.48 4.37 6.58
C ILE A 56 -1.03 3.92 6.37
N ILE A 57 -0.60 3.87 5.11
CA ILE A 57 0.77 3.49 4.76
C ILE A 57 1.77 4.55 5.20
N GLU A 58 1.42 5.84 5.13
CA GLU A 58 2.25 6.94 5.65
C GLU A 58 2.54 6.75 7.14
N MET A 59 1.49 6.61 7.96
CA MET A 59 1.62 6.37 9.41
C MET A 59 2.47 5.15 9.74
N ILE A 60 2.33 4.06 8.96
CA ILE A 60 3.14 2.86 9.14
C ILE A 60 4.61 3.15 8.76
N SER A 61 4.84 3.80 7.62
CA SER A 61 6.19 4.07 7.10
C SER A 61 7.02 5.02 7.97
N GLU A 62 6.36 5.89 8.74
CA GLU A 62 7.02 6.77 9.73
C GLU A 62 7.65 5.96 10.88
N GLU A 63 7.02 4.86 11.28
CA GLU A 63 7.47 3.98 12.37
C GLU A 63 8.27 2.77 11.86
N HIS A 64 8.06 2.39 10.59
CA HIS A 64 8.60 1.19 9.94
C HIS A 64 9.16 1.56 8.56
N ALA A 65 10.42 2.03 8.56
CA ALA A 65 11.10 2.55 7.37
C ALA A 65 11.20 1.52 6.21
N GLU A 66 11.09 0.22 6.49
CA GLU A 66 10.99 -0.83 5.48
C GLU A 66 9.78 -0.65 4.53
N PHE A 67 8.74 0.07 4.95
CA PHE A 67 7.55 0.34 4.15
C PHE A 67 7.56 1.71 3.44
N SER A 68 8.59 2.54 3.62
CA SER A 68 8.72 3.81 2.87
C SER A 68 8.65 3.64 1.34
N PRO A 69 9.26 2.60 0.72
CA PRO A 69 9.10 2.38 -0.71
C PRO A 69 7.65 2.12 -1.15
N ILE A 70 6.82 1.53 -0.29
CA ILE A 70 5.40 1.27 -0.59
C ILE A 70 4.62 2.59 -0.54
N TYR A 71 4.89 3.46 0.44
CA TYR A 71 4.32 4.81 0.49
C TYR A 71 4.63 5.61 -0.78
N ASP A 72 5.90 5.66 -1.19
CA ASP A 72 6.33 6.42 -2.36
C ASP A 72 5.67 5.92 -3.66
N GLN A 73 5.56 4.60 -3.82
CA GLN A 73 4.88 4.00 -4.95
C GLN A 73 3.38 4.31 -4.95
N MET A 74 2.71 4.17 -3.81
CA MET A 74 1.27 4.46 -3.70
C MET A 74 0.97 5.93 -3.98
N LYS A 75 1.82 6.84 -3.49
CA LYS A 75 1.76 8.29 -3.78
C LYS A 75 1.97 8.58 -5.26
N THR A 76 2.93 7.90 -5.89
CA THR A 76 3.20 8.04 -7.33
C THR A 76 2.01 7.54 -8.16
N ALA A 77 1.41 6.41 -7.78
CA ALA A 77 0.22 5.88 -8.44
C ALA A 77 -0.98 6.84 -8.29
N LEU A 78 -1.20 7.42 -7.11
CA LEU A 78 -2.26 8.40 -6.88
C LEU A 78 -2.08 9.64 -7.77
N ASN A 79 -0.85 10.19 -7.81
CA ASN A 79 -0.54 11.33 -8.68
C ASN A 79 -0.79 11.00 -10.16
N ALA A 80 -0.42 9.81 -10.60
CA ALA A 80 -0.66 9.38 -11.98
C ALA A 80 -2.17 9.33 -12.29
N ALA A 81 -2.97 8.73 -11.41
CA ALA A 81 -4.42 8.67 -11.56
C ALA A 81 -5.04 10.09 -11.65
N GLN A 82 -4.70 10.97 -10.72
CA GLN A 82 -5.23 12.34 -10.66
C GLN A 82 -4.83 13.22 -11.85
N MET A 83 -3.70 12.93 -12.50
CA MET A 83 -3.25 13.63 -13.71
C MET A 83 -3.80 13.01 -15.01
N GLY A 84 -4.62 11.96 -14.92
CA GLY A 84 -5.10 11.21 -16.09
C GLY A 84 -4.03 10.37 -16.77
N GLY A 85 -2.92 10.08 -16.06
CA GLY A 85 -1.88 9.15 -16.49
C GLY A 85 -2.22 7.70 -16.15
N GLU A 86 -1.29 6.79 -16.47
CA GLU A 86 -1.42 5.36 -16.18
C GLU A 86 -0.71 5.02 -14.86
N PRO A 87 -1.43 4.70 -13.77
CA PRO A 87 -0.80 4.28 -12.52
C PRO A 87 -0.14 2.90 -12.67
N LEU A 88 1.04 2.76 -12.07
CA LEU A 88 1.78 1.51 -12.03
C LEU A 88 1.42 0.71 -10.78
N PRO A 89 1.37 -0.64 -10.87
CA PRO A 89 1.20 -1.48 -9.69
C PRO A 89 2.32 -1.24 -8.67
N ILE A 90 1.96 -1.33 -7.40
CA ILE A 90 2.87 -1.25 -6.26
C ILE A 90 3.56 -2.61 -6.07
N GLU A 91 4.89 -2.59 -6.09
CA GLU A 91 5.74 -3.73 -5.81
C GLU A 91 5.92 -3.90 -4.29
N GLN A 92 5.76 -5.13 -3.81
CA GLN A 92 6.08 -5.46 -2.43
C GLN A 92 7.60 -5.55 -2.28
N VAL A 93 8.11 -5.07 -1.15
CA VAL A 93 9.50 -5.28 -0.78
C VAL A 93 9.65 -6.77 -0.46
N GLU A 94 10.31 -7.54 -1.32
CA GLU A 94 10.63 -8.93 -1.01
C GLU A 94 11.52 -8.93 0.24
N GLU A 95 11.04 -9.53 1.33
CA GLU A 95 11.91 -9.88 2.46
C GLU A 95 12.97 -10.84 1.91
N ALA A 96 14.22 -10.40 1.86
CA ALA A 96 15.36 -11.30 1.66
C ALA A 96 15.39 -12.26 2.85
N ILE A 97 14.85 -13.46 2.63
CA ILE A 97 14.87 -14.59 3.58
C ILE A 97 16.32 -15.01 3.85
#